data_AF-K7FUH0-F1
#
_entry.id   AF-K7FUH0-F1
#
_cell.length_a   1.000
_cell.length_b   1.000
_cell.length_c   1.000
_cell.angle_alpha   90.00
_cell.angle_beta   90.00
_cell.angle_gamma   90.00
#
_symmetry.space_group_name_H-M   'P 1'
#
loop_
_entity.id
_entity.type
_entity.pdbx_description
1 polymer ?
#
loop_
_entity_poly.entity_id
_entity_poly.type
_entity_poly.pdbx_seq_one_letter_code
_entity_poly.pdbx_strand_id
1 'polypeptide(L)'
;MAPIALRRDPAGRGGATAQLLPYDEKHSSAALGKGWAGSGPPPFLPPAAQPRPLETMGEIPTLVKINVSLKIQPNDGPVYFKVDGQRFDQNRTIKLLTGAKYTVEVVLKPGVVHATTMGIGGVTVPLEEKSRDPQVVCYTGVYDTEGVPHTKSGQRQPLQVNIQFSDIGTFETVWQVKFYDYHKRNHCQWGNAFGSIEYECKPNETRSLMWINKELFH
;
A
#
# COMPACT_ATOMS: atom_id res chain seq x y z
N MET A 1 45.55 15.83 -31.42
CA MET A 1 46.65 15.58 -30.46
C MET A 1 46.07 14.77 -29.30
N ALA A 2 46.47 13.51 -29.19
CA ALA A 2 46.21 12.65 -28.05
C ALA A 2 47.55 12.38 -27.35
N PRO A 3 47.61 12.20 -26.02
CA PRO A 3 48.72 11.52 -25.39
C PRO A 3 48.39 10.04 -25.12
N ILE A 4 49.44 9.25 -25.36
CA ILE A 4 49.55 7.80 -25.32
C ILE A 4 49.91 7.32 -23.90
N ALA A 5 49.46 6.09 -23.64
CA ALA A 5 49.65 5.16 -22.53
C ALA A 5 51.01 5.14 -21.77
N LEU A 6 50.96 4.62 -20.54
CA LEU A 6 51.90 3.56 -20.12
C LEU A 6 51.36 2.69 -18.95
N ARG A 7 51.51 1.38 -19.15
CA ARG A 7 51.18 0.22 -18.29
C ARG A 7 52.00 0.16 -17.00
N ARG A 8 51.48 -0.53 -15.96
CA ARG A 8 51.98 -1.84 -15.45
C ARG A 8 51.30 -2.28 -14.14
N ASP A 9 50.63 -3.43 -14.19
CA ASP A 9 50.54 -4.45 -13.13
C ASP A 9 51.96 -5.06 -12.86
N PRO A 10 52.29 -5.75 -11.73
CA PRO A 10 51.48 -6.84 -11.15
C PRO A 10 51.64 -7.21 -9.63
N ALA A 11 50.77 -8.16 -9.23
CA ALA A 11 50.97 -9.24 -8.24
C ALA A 11 51.11 -8.95 -6.72
N GLY A 12 50.20 -9.54 -5.94
CA GLY A 12 50.36 -9.81 -4.51
C GLY A 12 49.48 -10.99 -4.07
N ARG A 13 50.12 -12.10 -3.67
CA ARG A 13 49.54 -13.38 -3.21
C ARG A 13 49.10 -13.32 -1.74
N GLY A 14 48.18 -14.21 -1.38
CA GLY A 14 47.93 -14.73 -0.02
C GLY A 14 46.42 -14.98 0.16
N GLY A 15 45.88 -16.19 0.29
CA GLY A 15 46.43 -17.45 0.76
C GLY A 15 46.07 -17.66 2.24
N ALA A 16 44.85 -18.09 2.55
CA ALA A 16 44.52 -18.71 3.84
C ALA A 16 43.25 -19.57 3.74
N THR A 17 43.48 -20.87 3.58
CA THR A 17 42.60 -21.98 3.92
C THR A 17 42.22 -21.96 5.41
N ALA A 18 40.93 -22.14 5.73
CA ALA A 18 40.49 -22.58 7.05
C ALA A 18 39.66 -23.85 6.88
N GLN A 19 40.21 -24.92 7.45
CA GLN A 19 39.69 -26.29 7.40
C GLN A 19 38.48 -26.46 8.34
N LEU A 20 37.58 -27.34 7.89
CA LEU A 20 36.55 -27.99 8.69
C LEU A 20 37.17 -28.80 9.83
N LEU A 21 36.66 -28.63 11.05
CA LEU A 21 36.85 -29.58 12.15
C LEU A 21 35.56 -30.34 12.39
N PRO A 22 35.59 -31.69 12.43
CA PRO A 22 34.46 -32.49 12.91
C PRO A 22 34.41 -32.48 14.44
N TYR A 23 33.19 -32.37 14.98
CA TYR A 23 32.93 -32.53 16.42
C TYR A 23 32.84 -34.03 16.71
N ASP A 24 33.72 -34.53 17.57
CA ASP A 24 33.88 -35.93 17.94
C ASP A 24 32.95 -36.30 19.11
N GLU A 25 32.42 -37.51 19.01
CA GLU A 25 31.45 -38.17 19.88
C GLU A 25 32.22 -38.97 20.94
N LYS A 26 32.02 -38.70 22.23
CA LYS A 26 32.49 -39.60 23.29
C LYS A 26 31.45 -39.84 24.38
N HIS A 27 31.07 -41.11 24.42
CA HIS A 27 30.52 -41.87 25.53
C HIS A 27 31.11 -41.53 26.91
N SER A 28 30.26 -41.53 27.93
CA SER A 28 30.63 -42.05 29.25
C SER A 28 29.42 -42.75 29.88
N SER A 29 29.57 -44.06 30.08
CA SER A 29 28.72 -44.88 30.95
C SER A 29 29.09 -44.73 32.43
N ALA A 30 28.17 -45.14 33.31
CA ALA A 30 28.29 -45.52 34.74
C ALA A 30 27.29 -44.71 35.60
N ALA A 31 26.57 -45.25 36.57
CA ALA A 31 26.45 -46.59 37.12
C ALA A 31 25.10 -46.69 37.88
N LEU A 32 24.67 -47.93 38.12
CA LEU A 32 23.57 -48.28 39.03
C LEU A 32 23.87 -47.86 40.47
N GLY A 33 22.85 -47.34 41.17
CA GLY A 33 22.78 -47.25 42.62
C GLY A 33 21.36 -47.51 43.11
N LYS A 34 21.18 -48.58 43.89
CA LYS A 34 19.93 -48.98 44.58
C LYS A 34 19.72 -48.12 45.84
N GLY A 35 18.47 -47.87 46.24
CA GLY A 35 18.14 -47.71 47.67
C GLY A 35 17.03 -46.70 48.06
N TRP A 36 15.88 -47.25 48.46
CA TRP A 36 14.87 -46.80 49.43
C TRP A 36 14.00 -45.53 49.27
N ALA A 37 12.71 -45.82 49.07
CA ALA A 37 11.54 -45.44 49.89
C ALA A 37 11.53 -44.09 50.62
N GLY A 38 10.75 -43.15 50.07
CA GLY A 38 10.20 -42.00 50.76
C GLY A 38 8.90 -41.57 50.07
N SER A 39 7.76 -42.04 50.59
CA SER A 39 6.42 -41.65 50.13
C SER A 39 6.05 -40.28 50.73
N GLY A 40 6.29 -39.21 49.97
CA GLY A 40 5.68 -37.89 50.16
C GLY A 40 4.88 -37.50 48.91
N PRO A 41 3.77 -36.77 49.03
CA PRO A 41 3.03 -36.31 47.86
C PRO A 41 3.94 -35.40 47.02
N PRO A 42 3.88 -35.49 45.67
CA PRO A 42 4.68 -34.63 44.82
C PRO A 42 4.31 -33.16 45.07
N PRO A 43 5.29 -32.24 45.05
CA PRO A 43 4.98 -30.82 45.06
C PRO A 43 4.14 -30.49 43.82
N PHE A 44 3.06 -29.72 44.01
CA PHE A 44 2.29 -29.13 42.94
C PHE A 44 3.23 -28.30 42.05
N LEU A 45 3.61 -28.85 40.90
CA LEU A 45 4.21 -28.08 39.83
C LEU A 45 3.15 -27.08 39.34
N PRO A 46 3.45 -25.78 39.25
CA PRO A 46 2.56 -24.87 38.55
C PRO A 46 2.39 -25.38 37.11
N PRO A 47 1.18 -25.30 36.52
CA PRO A 47 1.00 -25.67 35.13
C PRO A 47 2.00 -24.87 34.30
N ALA A 48 2.76 -25.57 33.45
CA ALA A 48 3.66 -24.95 32.50
C ALA A 48 2.92 -23.80 31.84
N ALA A 49 3.46 -22.59 31.97
CA ALA A 49 2.92 -21.42 31.29
C ALA A 49 2.82 -21.80 29.81
N GLN A 50 1.58 -22.01 29.36
CA GLN A 50 1.32 -22.24 27.95
C GLN A 50 2.00 -21.10 27.20
N PRO A 51 2.77 -21.37 26.14
CA PRO A 51 3.23 -20.29 25.30
C PRO A 51 1.99 -19.50 24.90
N ARG A 52 1.91 -18.24 25.35
CA ARG A 52 0.89 -17.31 24.86
C ARG A 52 0.91 -17.44 23.34
N PRO A 53 -0.26 -17.60 22.68
CA PRO A 53 -0.29 -17.54 21.23
C PRO A 53 0.46 -16.27 20.84
N LEU A 54 1.54 -16.41 20.06
CA LEU A 54 2.05 -15.27 19.33
C LEU A 54 0.83 -14.70 18.63
N GLU A 55 0.51 -13.43 18.90
CA GLU A 55 -0.53 -12.72 18.18
C GLU A 55 -0.31 -13.02 16.70
N THR A 56 -1.23 -13.78 16.12
CA THR A 56 -1.19 -14.14 14.72
C THR A 56 -1.14 -12.80 13.99
N MET A 57 0.01 -12.49 13.37
CA MET A 57 0.05 -11.45 12.35
C MET A 57 -1.13 -11.74 11.43
N GLY A 58 -2.15 -10.88 11.48
CA GLY A 58 -3.46 -11.13 10.90
C GLY A 58 -3.29 -11.66 9.48
N GLU A 59 -4.01 -12.72 9.16
CA GLU A 59 -3.99 -13.33 7.83
C GLU A 59 -4.19 -12.23 6.79
N ILE A 60 -3.16 -11.99 5.96
CA ILE A 60 -3.18 -10.88 5.01
C ILE A 60 -4.20 -11.20 3.93
N PRO A 61 -5.13 -10.28 3.64
CA PRO A 61 -6.06 -10.47 2.55
C PRO A 61 -5.31 -10.70 1.23
N THR A 62 -5.57 -11.84 0.59
CA THR A 62 -5.02 -12.14 -0.73
C THR A 62 -5.57 -11.22 -1.81
N LEU A 63 -6.68 -10.53 -1.51
CA LEU A 63 -7.38 -9.62 -2.41
C LEU A 63 -7.94 -8.44 -1.61
N VAL A 64 -7.69 -7.23 -2.08
CA VAL A 64 -8.21 -6.00 -1.49
C VAL A 64 -8.97 -5.25 -2.58
N LYS A 65 -10.23 -4.91 -2.31
CA LYS A 65 -11.00 -4.00 -3.16
C LYS A 65 -10.97 -2.61 -2.58
N ILE A 66 -10.65 -1.64 -3.43
CA ILE A 66 -10.55 -0.23 -3.07
C ILE A 66 -11.55 0.51 -3.95
N ASN A 67 -12.54 1.16 -3.36
CA ASN A 67 -13.45 2.03 -4.06
C ASN A 67 -13.17 3.48 -3.65
N VAL A 68 -12.90 4.35 -4.61
CA VAL A 68 -12.62 5.76 -4.37
C VAL A 68 -13.69 6.61 -5.05
N SER A 69 -14.38 7.45 -4.28
CA SER A 69 -15.32 8.44 -4.79
C SER A 69 -14.88 9.87 -4.50
N LEU A 70 -15.39 10.81 -5.29
CA LEU A 70 -15.09 12.23 -5.20
C LEU A 70 -16.38 13.04 -5.28
N LYS A 71 -16.56 13.99 -4.35
CA LYS A 71 -17.67 14.95 -4.35
C LYS A 71 -17.13 16.36 -4.17
N ILE A 72 -17.67 17.33 -4.90
CA ILE A 72 -17.21 18.73 -4.79
C ILE A 72 -17.87 19.43 -3.60
N GLN A 73 -17.06 20.07 -2.76
CA GLN A 73 -17.53 20.88 -1.64
C GLN A 73 -17.92 22.31 -2.07
N PRO A 74 -18.80 23.00 -1.32
CA PRO A 74 -19.44 22.56 -0.06
C PRO A 74 -20.74 21.76 -0.24
N ASN A 75 -21.23 21.60 -1.46
CA ASN A 75 -22.59 21.09 -1.72
C ASN A 75 -22.66 19.58 -1.98
N ASP A 76 -21.56 18.84 -1.76
CA ASP A 76 -21.41 17.43 -2.15
C ASP A 76 -21.85 17.14 -3.59
N GLY A 77 -21.53 18.07 -4.49
CA GLY A 77 -21.92 17.99 -5.90
C GLY A 77 -21.18 16.86 -6.63
N PRO A 78 -21.71 16.40 -7.76
CA PRO A 78 -21.07 15.35 -8.55
C PRO A 78 -19.75 15.84 -9.17
N VAL A 79 -18.76 14.97 -9.17
CA VAL A 79 -17.62 15.04 -10.10
C VAL A 79 -18.04 14.39 -11.41
N TYR A 80 -17.37 14.72 -12.50
CA TYR A 80 -17.69 14.18 -13.82
C TYR A 80 -16.45 13.58 -14.47
N PHE A 81 -16.67 12.58 -15.32
CA PHE A 81 -15.64 12.04 -16.18
C PHE A 81 -16.14 11.93 -17.62
N LYS A 82 -15.21 11.78 -18.55
CA LYS A 82 -15.55 11.46 -19.94
C LYS A 82 -14.75 10.28 -20.43
N VAL A 83 -15.34 9.53 -21.36
CA VAL A 83 -14.66 8.47 -22.09
C VAL A 83 -14.03 9.09 -23.33
N ASP A 84 -12.71 9.12 -23.38
CA ASP A 84 -11.91 9.69 -24.47
C ASP A 84 -11.56 8.68 -25.57
N GLY A 85 -11.85 7.39 -25.36
CA GLY A 85 -11.48 6.32 -26.29
C GLY A 85 -9.96 6.16 -26.37
N GLN A 86 -9.42 5.91 -27.57
CA GLN A 86 -7.98 5.70 -27.80
C GLN A 86 -7.21 6.99 -28.11
N ARG A 87 -7.75 8.16 -27.76
CA ARG A 87 -7.14 9.45 -28.08
C ARG A 87 -6.00 9.87 -27.16
N PHE A 88 -5.96 9.31 -25.96
CA PHE A 88 -4.96 9.59 -24.93
C PHE A 88 -4.53 8.27 -24.29
N ASP A 89 -3.50 8.35 -23.44
CA ASP A 89 -2.91 7.19 -22.77
C ASP A 89 -3.93 6.42 -21.92
N GLN A 90 -4.91 7.13 -21.35
CA GLN A 90 -6.06 6.51 -20.70
C GLN A 90 -7.37 6.82 -21.43
N ASN A 91 -8.26 5.85 -21.39
CA ASN A 91 -9.56 5.91 -22.05
C ASN A 91 -10.59 6.79 -21.32
N ARG A 92 -10.29 7.24 -20.09
CA ARG A 92 -11.17 8.05 -19.26
C ARG A 92 -10.42 9.26 -18.71
N THR A 93 -11.10 10.38 -18.61
CA THR A 93 -10.57 11.60 -17.98
C THR A 93 -11.51 12.06 -16.88
N ILE A 94 -11.00 12.17 -15.66
CA ILE A 94 -11.70 12.82 -14.54
C ILE A 94 -11.58 14.33 -14.69
N LYS A 95 -12.68 15.05 -14.48
CA LYS A 95 -12.73 16.50 -14.61
C LYS A 95 -12.82 17.14 -13.24
N LEU A 96 -11.85 17.99 -12.94
CA LEU A 96 -11.74 18.69 -11.67
C LEU A 96 -11.69 20.20 -11.94
N LEU A 97 -12.08 20.99 -10.95
CA LEU A 97 -11.91 22.44 -10.91
C LEU A 97 -10.64 22.75 -10.14
N THR A 98 -9.95 23.81 -10.55
CA THR A 98 -8.85 24.40 -9.78
C THR A 98 -9.40 25.26 -8.65
N GLY A 99 -8.73 25.30 -7.49
CA GLY A 99 -9.15 26.13 -6.35
C GLY A 99 -10.46 25.66 -5.71
N ALA A 100 -10.79 24.39 -5.86
CA ALA A 100 -11.95 23.74 -5.25
C ALA A 100 -11.53 22.64 -4.27
N LYS A 101 -12.39 22.36 -3.30
CA LYS A 101 -12.22 21.27 -2.35
C LYS A 101 -13.09 20.08 -2.75
N TYR A 102 -12.54 18.89 -2.59
CA TYR A 102 -13.21 17.63 -2.88
C TYR A 102 -13.24 16.76 -1.64
N THR A 103 -14.43 16.31 -1.25
CA THR A 103 -14.57 15.20 -0.31
C THR A 103 -14.16 13.93 -1.06
N VAL A 104 -13.12 13.28 -0.56
CA VAL A 104 -12.68 11.96 -0.99
C VAL A 104 -13.29 10.95 -0.03
N GLU A 105 -13.85 9.87 -0.55
CA GLU A 105 -14.28 8.73 0.25
C GLU A 105 -13.62 7.47 -0.29
N VAL A 106 -12.99 6.72 0.61
CA VAL A 106 -12.27 5.49 0.30
C VAL A 106 -12.93 4.34 1.06
N VAL A 107 -13.55 3.44 0.32
CA VAL A 107 -14.19 2.23 0.87
C VAL A 107 -13.31 1.04 0.55
N LEU A 108 -12.89 0.30 1.59
CA LEU A 108 -12.00 -0.84 1.46
C LEU A 108 -12.71 -2.13 1.86
N LYS A 109 -12.38 -3.21 1.16
CA LYS A 109 -12.79 -4.58 1.50
C LYS A 109 -11.58 -5.51 1.37
N PRO A 110 -11.29 -6.39 2.34
CA PRO A 110 -12.02 -6.58 3.61
C PRO A 110 -11.75 -5.47 4.63
N GLY A 111 -12.62 -5.35 5.62
CA GLY A 111 -12.58 -4.30 6.65
C GLY A 111 -11.50 -4.47 7.72
N VAL A 112 -10.62 -5.46 7.56
CA VAL A 112 -9.41 -5.65 8.39
C VAL A 112 -8.23 -4.77 7.94
N VAL A 113 -8.33 -4.16 6.75
CA VAL A 113 -7.28 -3.31 6.18
C VAL A 113 -7.33 -1.92 6.82
N HIS A 114 -6.17 -1.34 7.12
CA HIS A 114 -6.05 0.01 7.68
C HIS A 114 -5.34 0.95 6.71
N ALA A 115 -6.04 2.00 6.26
CA ALA A 115 -5.47 3.10 5.49
C ALA A 115 -5.24 4.33 6.39
N THR A 116 -4.20 5.10 6.08
CA THR A 116 -3.79 6.26 6.88
C THR A 116 -3.86 7.57 6.11
N THR A 117 -3.32 7.59 4.89
CA THR A 117 -3.24 8.78 4.05
C THR A 117 -3.43 8.41 2.59
N MET A 118 -3.91 9.37 1.81
CA MET A 118 -4.00 9.29 0.36
C MET A 118 -3.23 10.45 -0.27
N GLY A 119 -2.23 10.16 -1.10
CA GLY A 119 -1.55 11.15 -1.91
C GLY A 119 -2.31 11.37 -3.23
N ILE A 120 -2.60 12.63 -3.58
CA ILE A 120 -3.22 13.01 -4.86
C ILE A 120 -2.45 14.17 -5.47
N GLY A 121 -1.69 13.90 -6.55
CA GLY A 121 -0.94 14.93 -7.26
C GLY A 121 0.10 15.68 -6.41
N GLY A 122 0.67 15.02 -5.40
CA GLY A 122 1.59 15.62 -4.44
C GLY A 122 0.94 16.23 -3.20
N VAL A 123 -0.40 16.34 -3.15
CA VAL A 123 -1.13 16.73 -1.94
C VAL A 123 -1.35 15.50 -1.07
N THR A 124 -0.98 15.56 0.20
CA THR A 124 -1.24 14.49 1.17
C THR A 124 -2.57 14.73 1.87
N VAL A 125 -3.52 13.82 1.68
CA VAL A 125 -4.85 13.87 2.27
C VAL A 125 -4.89 12.89 3.45
N PRO A 126 -5.06 13.37 4.69
CA PRO A 126 -5.28 12.48 5.83
C PRO A 126 -6.64 11.79 5.69
N LEU A 127 -6.68 10.48 5.97
CA LEU A 127 -7.90 9.69 5.92
C LEU A 127 -8.46 9.47 7.33
N GLU A 128 -9.66 9.97 7.57
CA GLU A 128 -10.42 9.77 8.80
C GLU A 128 -11.39 8.60 8.64
N GLU A 129 -11.35 7.65 9.56
CA GLU A 129 -12.31 6.53 9.55
C GLU A 129 -13.72 7.04 9.87
N LYS A 130 -14.68 6.71 9.00
CA LYS A 130 -16.10 7.00 9.21
C LYS A 130 -16.85 5.82 9.81
N SER A 131 -16.55 4.62 9.34
CA SER A 131 -17.16 3.40 9.81
C SER A 131 -16.27 2.20 9.51
N ARG A 132 -16.38 1.17 10.36
CA ARG A 132 -15.69 -0.11 10.18
C ARG A 132 -16.58 -1.25 10.62
N ASP A 133 -16.63 -2.28 9.79
CA ASP A 133 -17.10 -3.61 10.11
C ASP A 133 -16.08 -4.64 9.59
N PRO A 134 -16.20 -5.94 9.91
CA PRO A 134 -15.22 -6.94 9.48
C PRO A 134 -15.07 -7.09 7.95
N GLN A 135 -16.07 -6.68 7.16
CA GLN A 135 -16.12 -6.83 5.71
C GLN A 135 -15.75 -5.53 4.97
N VAL A 136 -16.04 -4.37 5.57
CA VAL A 136 -15.91 -3.05 4.97
C VAL A 136 -15.37 -2.06 5.99
N VAL A 137 -14.46 -1.20 5.53
CA VAL A 137 -14.13 0.04 6.23
C VAL A 137 -14.29 1.22 5.27
N CYS A 138 -14.79 2.34 5.78
CA CYS A 138 -14.96 3.58 5.05
C CYS A 138 -14.12 4.69 5.68
N TYR A 139 -13.36 5.38 4.85
CA TYR A 139 -12.56 6.54 5.20
C TYR A 139 -12.99 7.76 4.40
N THR A 140 -12.81 8.95 4.97
CA THR A 140 -12.98 10.21 4.26
C THR A 140 -11.75 11.08 4.37
N GLY A 141 -11.56 11.97 3.40
CA GLY A 141 -10.56 13.03 3.45
C GLY A 141 -10.97 14.22 2.60
N VAL A 142 -10.23 15.31 2.70
CA VAL A 142 -10.45 16.51 1.88
C VAL A 142 -9.25 16.74 0.98
N TYR A 143 -9.48 16.66 -0.32
CA TYR A 143 -8.50 17.01 -1.33
C TYR A 143 -8.70 18.46 -1.78
N ASP A 144 -7.70 19.30 -1.51
CA ASP A 144 -7.68 20.69 -1.93
C ASP A 144 -6.89 20.86 -3.23
N THR A 145 -7.49 21.56 -4.19
CA THR A 145 -6.86 21.90 -5.47
C THR A 145 -6.43 23.37 -5.55
N GLU A 146 -6.38 24.06 -4.41
CA GLU A 146 -5.76 25.37 -4.30
C GLU A 146 -4.30 25.33 -4.80
N GLY A 147 -3.92 26.30 -5.63
CA GLY A 147 -2.60 26.36 -6.26
C GLY A 147 -2.38 25.40 -7.43
N VAL A 148 -3.30 24.47 -7.72
CA VAL A 148 -3.19 23.58 -8.89
C VAL A 148 -3.50 24.35 -10.18
N PRO A 149 -2.58 24.42 -11.17
CA PRO A 149 -2.81 25.15 -12.40
C PRO A 149 -3.80 24.43 -13.31
N HIS A 150 -4.60 25.20 -14.05
CA HIS A 150 -5.55 24.62 -15.00
C HIS A 150 -4.82 23.92 -16.16
N THR A 151 -5.41 22.84 -16.67
CA THR A 151 -4.87 22.11 -17.81
C THR A 151 -5.16 22.85 -19.11
N LYS A 152 -4.15 22.97 -19.99
CA LYS A 152 -4.30 23.59 -21.31
C LYS A 152 -5.37 22.87 -22.15
N SER A 153 -5.98 23.61 -23.08
CA SER A 153 -6.94 23.01 -24.02
C SER A 153 -6.27 21.92 -24.86
N GLY A 154 -7.03 20.88 -25.23
CA GLY A 154 -6.51 19.72 -25.96
C GLY A 154 -5.70 18.73 -25.10
N GLN A 155 -5.17 19.13 -23.95
CA GLN A 155 -4.29 18.28 -23.13
C GLN A 155 -5.01 17.57 -21.97
N ARG A 156 -4.37 16.52 -21.45
CA ARG A 156 -4.69 15.80 -20.22
C ARG A 156 -3.44 15.71 -19.37
N GLN A 157 -3.63 15.65 -18.06
CA GLN A 157 -2.53 15.56 -17.12
C GLN A 157 -2.61 14.21 -16.39
N PRO A 158 -1.49 13.46 -16.30
CA PRO A 158 -1.41 12.35 -15.37
C PRO A 158 -1.35 12.89 -13.94
N LEU A 159 -2.15 12.32 -13.06
CA LEU A 159 -2.24 12.64 -11.65
C LEU A 159 -1.87 11.40 -10.85
N GLN A 160 -0.71 11.44 -10.21
CA GLN A 160 -0.24 10.36 -9.34
C GLN A 160 -1.17 10.24 -8.13
N VAL A 161 -1.62 9.02 -7.84
CA VAL A 161 -2.47 8.71 -6.69
C VAL A 161 -1.87 7.56 -5.93
N ASN A 162 -1.76 7.70 -4.61
CA ASN A 162 -1.33 6.63 -3.74
C ASN A 162 -2.15 6.57 -2.45
N ILE A 163 -2.24 5.39 -1.84
CA ILE A 163 -2.86 5.20 -0.53
C ILE A 163 -1.88 4.41 0.33
N GLN A 164 -1.61 4.92 1.53
CA GLN A 164 -0.73 4.29 2.50
C GLN A 164 -1.52 3.41 3.46
N PHE A 165 -1.12 2.15 3.56
CA PHE A 165 -1.72 1.19 4.47
C PHE A 165 -0.72 0.77 5.54
N SER A 166 -1.20 0.57 6.77
CA SER A 166 -0.35 0.16 7.89
C SER A 166 0.20 -1.26 7.72
N ASP A 167 -0.60 -2.15 7.10
CA ASP A 167 -0.39 -3.59 7.22
C ASP A 167 0.03 -4.25 5.89
N ILE A 168 -0.27 -3.61 4.75
CA ILE A 168 -0.20 -4.22 3.40
C ILE A 168 0.55 -3.37 2.37
N GLY A 169 1.28 -2.34 2.81
CA GLY A 169 2.11 -1.49 1.96
C GLY A 169 1.36 -0.33 1.30
N THR A 170 1.80 0.06 0.11
CA THR A 170 1.24 1.21 -0.62
C THR A 170 0.46 0.75 -1.85
N PHE A 171 -0.69 1.38 -2.09
CA PHE A 171 -1.37 1.33 -3.39
C PHE A 171 -0.92 2.52 -4.23
N GLU A 172 -0.58 2.32 -5.50
CA GLU A 172 -0.20 3.40 -6.41
C GLU A 172 -0.91 3.23 -7.75
N THR A 173 -1.43 4.34 -8.29
CA THR A 173 -2.04 4.42 -9.61
C THR A 173 -1.87 5.81 -10.20
N VAL A 174 -2.19 5.96 -11.48
CA VAL A 174 -2.17 7.24 -12.17
C VAL A 174 -3.56 7.49 -12.75
N TRP A 175 -4.17 8.61 -12.37
CA TRP A 175 -5.42 9.06 -12.98
C TRP A 175 -5.13 10.03 -14.11
N GLN A 176 -5.80 9.87 -15.23
CA GLN A 176 -5.86 10.92 -16.24
C GLN A 176 -6.91 11.96 -15.84
N VAL A 177 -6.46 13.19 -15.65
CA VAL A 177 -7.32 14.30 -15.22
C VAL A 177 -7.26 15.49 -16.17
N LYS A 178 -8.27 16.34 -16.03
CA LYS A 178 -8.27 17.69 -16.58
C LYS A 178 -8.79 18.68 -15.55
N PHE A 179 -7.92 19.60 -15.17
CA PHE A 179 -8.25 20.73 -14.32
C PHE A 179 -8.83 21.87 -15.16
N TYR A 180 -10.04 22.27 -14.83
CA TYR A 180 -10.75 23.39 -15.42
C TYR A 180 -10.68 24.59 -14.48
N ASP A 181 -10.54 25.77 -15.06
CA ASP A 181 -10.79 27.01 -14.35
C ASP A 181 -12.27 27.08 -13.91
N TYR A 182 -12.55 27.73 -12.78
CA TYR A 182 -13.91 27.96 -12.28
C TYR A 182 -14.81 28.67 -13.30
N HIS A 183 -14.25 29.56 -14.13
CA HIS A 183 -14.98 30.21 -15.23
C HIS A 183 -15.49 29.21 -16.29
N LYS A 184 -14.89 28.01 -16.37
CA LYS A 184 -15.29 26.92 -17.28
C LYS A 184 -16.02 25.78 -16.55
N ARG A 185 -16.61 26.03 -15.38
CA ARG A 185 -17.35 25.01 -14.59
C ARG A 185 -18.43 24.26 -15.38
N ASN A 186 -19.13 24.93 -16.31
CA ASN A 186 -20.14 24.29 -17.15
C ASN A 186 -19.52 23.17 -18.02
N HIS A 187 -18.31 23.38 -18.56
CA HIS A 187 -17.60 22.36 -19.36
C HIS A 187 -17.03 21.23 -18.49
N CYS A 188 -16.73 21.54 -17.22
CA CYS A 188 -16.31 20.56 -16.24
C CYS A 188 -17.43 19.54 -15.97
N GLN A 189 -18.70 19.94 -16.08
CA GLN A 189 -19.87 19.11 -15.79
C GLN A 189 -20.36 18.25 -16.98
N TRP A 190 -19.78 18.41 -18.17
CA TRP A 190 -20.20 17.59 -19.32
C TRP A 190 -19.69 16.15 -19.21
N GLY A 191 -20.49 15.18 -19.63
CA GLY A 191 -20.11 13.77 -19.64
C GLY A 191 -20.88 12.96 -18.61
N ASN A 192 -20.26 11.92 -18.09
CA ASN A 192 -20.88 11.03 -17.11
C ASN A 192 -20.57 11.53 -15.70
N ALA A 193 -21.53 11.39 -14.79
CA ALA A 193 -21.26 11.58 -13.38
C ALA A 193 -20.23 10.53 -12.92
N PHE A 194 -19.24 10.97 -12.17
CA PHE A 194 -18.24 10.13 -11.53
C PHE A 194 -18.80 9.68 -10.19
N GLY A 195 -19.21 8.42 -10.11
CA GLY A 195 -19.63 7.80 -8.86
C GLY A 195 -18.41 7.35 -8.07
N SER A 196 -17.61 6.47 -8.68
CA SER A 196 -16.39 5.96 -8.04
C SER A 196 -15.46 5.25 -9.03
N ILE A 197 -14.22 4.99 -8.61
CA ILE A 197 -13.34 4.01 -9.25
C ILE A 197 -13.13 2.85 -8.30
N GLU A 198 -13.47 1.65 -8.76
CA GLU A 198 -13.18 0.41 -8.07
C GLU A 198 -11.89 -0.22 -8.61
N TYR A 199 -10.98 -0.53 -7.70
CA TYR A 199 -9.77 -1.30 -7.94
C TYR A 199 -9.87 -2.64 -7.25
N GLU A 200 -9.40 -3.67 -7.94
CA GLU A 200 -9.15 -4.98 -7.35
C GLU A 200 -7.64 -5.22 -7.30
N CYS A 201 -7.10 -5.27 -6.09
CA CYS A 201 -5.67 -5.23 -5.82
C CYS A 201 -5.20 -6.50 -5.10
N LYS A 202 -3.97 -6.92 -5.37
CA LYS A 202 -3.28 -7.99 -4.63
C LYS A 202 -2.02 -7.43 -3.97
N PRO A 203 -1.87 -7.52 -2.64
CA PRO A 203 -0.62 -7.18 -1.96
C PRO A 203 0.53 -8.03 -2.50
N ASN A 204 1.70 -7.42 -2.70
CA ASN A 204 2.91 -8.17 -3.09
C ASN A 204 3.49 -8.94 -1.89
N GLU A 205 4.36 -9.92 -2.19
CA GLU A 205 4.99 -10.78 -1.16
C GLU A 205 5.79 -9.97 -0.13
N THR A 206 6.40 -8.86 -0.56
CA THR A 206 7.21 -7.97 0.29
C THR A 206 6.40 -6.94 1.07
N ARG A 207 5.06 -6.91 0.91
CA ARG A 207 4.13 -5.98 1.58
C ARG A 207 4.49 -4.50 1.41
N SER A 208 5.07 -4.17 0.25
CA SER A 208 5.52 -2.82 -0.09
C SER A 208 4.61 -2.13 -1.09
N LEU A 209 4.07 -2.88 -2.06
CA LEU A 209 3.27 -2.36 -3.16
C LEU A 209 2.14 -3.32 -3.52
N MET A 210 1.01 -2.80 -3.97
CA MET A 210 -0.09 -3.62 -4.49
C MET A 210 -0.10 -3.68 -6.01
N TRP A 211 -0.46 -4.84 -6.56
CA TRP A 211 -0.74 -5.01 -7.98
C TRP A 211 -2.21 -4.79 -8.28
N ILE A 212 -2.51 -3.95 -9.26
CA ILE A 212 -3.86 -3.69 -9.74
C ILE A 212 -4.22 -4.73 -10.81
N ASN A 213 -5.19 -5.61 -10.52
CA ASN A 213 -5.69 -6.58 -11.49
C ASN A 213 -6.80 -6.00 -12.35
N LYS A 214 -7.61 -5.12 -11.77
CA LYS A 214 -8.82 -4.58 -12.41
C LYS A 214 -9.08 -3.16 -11.95
N GLU A 215 -9.56 -2.34 -12.88
CA GLU A 215 -10.02 -0.98 -12.66
C GLU A 215 -11.38 -0.80 -13.35
N LEU A 216 -12.35 -0.25 -12.61
CA LEU A 216 -13.71 0.00 -13.10
C LEU A 216 -14.16 1.40 -12.70
N PHE A 217 -14.65 2.18 -13.66
CA PHE A 217 -15.26 3.49 -13.42
C PHE A 217 -16.78 3.35 -13.41
N HIS A 218 -17.39 3.84 -12.35
CA HIS A 218 -18.84 3.92 -12.15
C HIS A 218 -19.34 5.35 -12.31
#